data_AF-A0A7W6KNY2-F1
#
_entry.id   AF-A0A7W6KNY2-F1
#
_cell.length_a   1.000
_cell.length_b   1.000
_cell.length_c   1.000
_cell.angle_alpha   90.00
_cell.angle_beta   90.00
_cell.angle_gamma   90.00
#
_symmetry.space_group_name_H-M   'P 1'
#
loop_
_entity.id
_entity.type
_entity.pdbx_description
1 polymer ?
#
loop_
_entity_poly.entity_id
_entity_poly.type
_entity_poly.pdbx_seq_one_letter_code
_entity_poly.pdbx_strand_id
1 'polypeptide(L)' 'MQNVDTGATKPADEMDYAEHANTYKLFLNGAKYGTVIIGALLVAMAAGLVGPFGFISSLIIFILISAIGLYILR' A
#
# COMPACT_ATOMS: atom_id res chain seq x y z
N MET A 1 19.47 22.60 -42.26
CA MET A 1 18.59 23.03 -41.17
C MET A 1 17.32 22.21 -41.30
N GLN A 2 17.16 21.19 -40.47
CA GLN A 2 16.03 20.26 -40.54
C GLN A 2 14.85 20.94 -39.86
N ASN A 3 13.81 21.27 -40.62
CA ASN A 3 12.56 21.80 -40.08
C ASN A 3 11.93 20.70 -39.22
N VAL A 4 11.96 20.90 -37.91
CA VAL A 4 11.18 20.10 -36.98
C VAL A 4 9.75 20.56 -37.14
N ASP A 5 9.01 19.88 -38.03
CA ASP A 5 7.56 19.99 -38.11
C ASP A 5 7.00 19.49 -36.77
N THR A 6 6.83 20.43 -35.84
CA THR A 6 6.13 20.19 -34.58
C THR A 6 4.66 20.09 -34.94
N GLY A 7 4.27 18.92 -35.45
CA GLY A 7 2.88 18.59 -35.73
C GLY A 7 2.07 18.84 -34.47
N ALA A 8 1.15 19.81 -34.56
CA ALA A 8 0.11 20.16 -33.60
C ALA A 8 0.40 19.68 -32.18
N THR A 9 1.11 20.51 -31.40
CA THR A 9 1.19 20.39 -29.95
C THR A 9 -0.20 20.11 -29.41
N LYS A 10 -0.46 18.86 -29.01
CA LYS A 10 -1.62 18.49 -28.20
C LYS A 10 -1.74 19.53 -27.08
N PRO A 11 -2.93 20.11 -26.85
CA PRO A 11 -3.08 21.17 -25.88
C PRO A 11 -2.47 20.69 -24.56
N ALA A 12 -1.59 21.51 -23.97
CA ALA A 12 -0.94 21.21 -22.68
C ALA A 12 -1.93 21.00 -21.52
N ASP A 13 -3.23 21.14 -21.81
CA ASP A 13 -4.38 21.02 -20.92
C ASP A 13 -5.05 19.63 -20.94
N GLU A 14 -4.81 18.80 -21.96
CA GLU A 14 -5.26 17.39 -21.99
C GLU A 14 -4.15 16.48 -21.43
N MET A 15 -3.82 16.65 -20.16
CA MET A 15 -2.95 15.72 -19.44
C MET A 15 -3.67 14.37 -19.28
N ASP A 16 -2.98 13.26 -19.59
CA ASP A 16 -3.56 11.91 -19.45
C ASP A 16 -3.68 11.51 -17.97
N TYR A 17 -4.82 11.85 -17.37
CA TYR A 17 -5.14 11.53 -15.98
C TYR A 17 -5.42 10.04 -15.73
N ALA A 18 -5.60 9.23 -16.77
CA ALA A 18 -5.96 7.82 -16.60
C ALA A 18 -4.82 7.04 -15.94
N GLU A 19 -3.58 7.29 -16.39
CA GLU A 19 -2.40 6.62 -15.84
C GLU A 19 -2.04 7.12 -14.44
N HIS A 20 -2.22 8.43 -14.19
CA HIS A 20 -2.09 9.01 -12.85
C HIS A 20 -3.06 8.39 -11.85
N ALA A 21 -4.33 8.24 -12.22
CA ALA A 21 -5.34 7.63 -11.37
C ALA A 21 -5.05 6.14 -11.10
N ASN A 22 -4.51 5.42 -12.09
CA ASN A 22 -4.14 4.01 -11.95
C ASN A 22 -2.98 3.84 -10.95
N THR A 23 -1.90 4.59 -11.13
CA THR A 23 -0.74 4.54 -10.23
C THR A 23 -1.12 4.97 -8.81
N TYR A 24 -1.97 5.99 -8.67
CA TYR A 24 -2.46 6.43 -7.37
C TYR A 24 -3.31 5.36 -6.67
N LYS A 25 -4.17 4.63 -7.39
CA LYS A 25 -4.92 3.50 -6.83
C LYS A 25 -4.00 2.38 -6.34
N LEU A 26 -2.93 2.08 -7.08
CA LEU A 26 -1.94 1.10 -6.66
C LEU A 26 -1.22 1.55 -5.38
N PHE A 27 -0.77 2.80 -5.34
CA PHE A 27 -0.16 3.39 -4.15
C PHE A 27 -1.11 3.33 -2.95
N LEU A 28 -2.37 3.74 -3.13
CA LEU A 28 -3.35 3.75 -2.06
C LEU A 28 -3.62 2.33 -1.54
N ASN A 29 -3.76 1.35 -2.41
CA ASN A 29 -3.92 -0.05 -2.01
C ASN A 29 -2.69 -0.57 -1.27
N GLY A 30 -1.49 -0.28 -1.76
CA GLY A 30 -0.23 -0.67 -1.12
C GLY A 30 -0.08 -0.05 0.28
N ALA A 31 -0.34 1.25 0.41
CA ALA A 31 -0.32 1.95 1.69
C ALA A 31 -1.38 1.39 2.64
N LYS A 32 -2.62 1.22 2.17
CA LYS A 32 -3.76 0.72 2.96
C LYS A 32 -3.45 -0.64 3.59
N TYR A 33 -3.03 -1.61 2.80
CA TYR A 33 -2.72 -2.94 3.30
C TYR A 33 -1.36 -2.98 4.03
N GLY A 34 -0.37 -2.24 3.56
CA GLY A 34 0.96 -2.17 4.18
C GLY A 34 0.92 -1.63 5.61
N THR A 35 0.18 -0.55 5.86
CA THR A 35 0.04 0.02 7.21
C THR A 35 -0.60 -0.97 8.18
N VAL A 36 -1.60 -1.75 7.76
CA VAL A 36 -2.23 -2.76 8.60
C VAL A 36 -1.26 -3.88 8.96
N ILE A 37 -0.48 -4.38 8.00
CA ILE A 37 0.52 -5.42 8.25
C ILE A 37 1.61 -4.93 9.22
N ILE A 38 2.10 -3.70 9.03
CA ILE A 38 3.10 -3.10 9.94
C ILE A 38 2.51 -2.95 11.35
N GLY A 39 1.28 -2.43 11.47
CA GLY A 39 0.59 -2.31 12.76
C GLY A 39 0.41 -3.66 13.45
N ALA A 40 -0.03 -4.69 12.72
CA ALA A 40 -0.18 -6.05 13.24
C ALA A 40 1.16 -6.64 13.73
N LEU A 41 2.25 -6.40 12.97
CA LEU A 41 3.59 -6.85 13.33
C LEU A 41 4.06 -6.21 14.64
N LEU A 42 3.86 -4.90 14.81
CA LEU A 42 4.23 -4.20 16.04
C LEU A 42 3.47 -4.72 17.26
N VAL A 43 2.17 -4.99 17.12
CA VAL A 43 1.35 -5.58 18.19
C VAL A 43 1.82 -7.00 18.54
N ALA A 44 2.12 -7.82 17.53
CA ALA A 44 2.65 -9.16 17.74
C ALA A 44 4.02 -9.13 18.44
N MET A 45 4.92 -8.25 18.02
CA MET A 45 6.22 -8.08 18.68
C MET A 45 6.09 -7.64 20.13
N ALA A 46 5.15 -6.71 20.41
CA ALA A 46 4.85 -6.31 21.78
C ALA A 46 4.36 -7.50 22.63
N ALA A 47 3.48 -8.36 22.09
CA ALA A 47 2.98 -9.52 22.81
C ALA A 47 4.04 -10.64 23.00
N GLY A 48 4.86 -10.91 21.98
CA GLY A 48 5.77 -12.06 21.95
C GLY A 48 7.18 -11.81 22.46
N LEU A 49 7.72 -10.62 22.25
CA LEU A 49 9.10 -10.26 22.65
C LEU A 49 9.12 -9.50 23.98
N VAL A 50 8.12 -8.65 24.24
CA VAL A 50 8.04 -7.85 25.48
C VAL A 50 7.06 -8.47 26.48
N GLY A 51 5.96 -9.04 26.00
CA GLY A 51 4.94 -9.71 26.81
C GLY A 51 5.25 -11.18 27.13
N PRO A 52 4.39 -11.84 27.93
CA PRO A 52 4.63 -13.21 28.40
C PRO A 52 4.30 -14.29 27.37
N PHE A 53 3.79 -13.94 26.19
CA PHE A 53 3.12 -14.89 25.31
C PHE A 53 4.13 -15.73 24.47
N GLY A 54 5.36 -15.27 24.24
CA GLY A 54 6.38 -15.98 23.47
C GLY A 54 6.14 -15.96 21.95
N PHE A 55 7.06 -16.58 21.17
CA PHE A 55 7.08 -16.43 19.70
C PHE A 55 5.85 -17.03 19.00
N ILE A 56 5.50 -18.29 19.27
CA ILE A 56 4.43 -19.00 18.55
C ILE A 56 3.06 -18.33 18.74
N SER A 57 2.74 -17.92 19.96
CA SER A 57 1.48 -17.21 20.24
C SER A 57 1.45 -15.83 19.57
N SER A 58 2.57 -15.11 19.55
CA SER A 58 2.65 -13.81 18.85
C SER A 58 2.51 -13.94 17.35
N LEU A 59 2.99 -15.05 16.76
CA LEU A 59 2.77 -15.36 15.36
C LEU A 59 1.28 -15.58 15.07
N ILE A 60 0.57 -16.26 15.98
CA ILE A 60 -0.89 -16.43 15.87
C ILE A 60 -1.59 -15.06 15.96
N ILE A 61 -1.20 -14.21 16.91
CA ILE A 61 -1.74 -12.83 17.05
C ILE A 61 -1.51 -12.04 15.76
N PHE A 62 -0.31 -12.09 15.18
CA PHE A 62 0.02 -11.44 13.91
C PHE A 62 -0.92 -11.89 12.79
N ILE A 63 -1.10 -13.21 12.63
CA ILE A 63 -1.94 -13.80 11.59
C ILE A 63 -3.40 -13.37 11.78
N LEU A 64 -3.92 -13.43 13.01
CA LEU A 64 -5.31 -13.07 13.30
C LEU A 64 -5.58 -11.59 13.03
N ILE A 65 -4.75 -10.69 13.55
CA ILE A 65 -4.92 -9.25 13.34
C ILE A 65 -4.77 -8.91 11.85
N SER A 66 -3.79 -9.50 11.16
CA SER A 66 -3.61 -9.29 9.72
C SER A 66 -4.82 -9.78 8.93
N ALA A 67 -5.34 -10.98 9.21
CA ALA A 67 -6.51 -11.52 8.53
C ALA A 67 -7.76 -10.65 8.75
N ILE A 68 -8.00 -10.22 9.99
CA ILE A 68 -9.12 -9.34 10.34
C ILE A 68 -8.96 -7.98 9.64
N GLY A 69 -7.77 -7.38 9.71
CA GLY A 69 -7.49 -6.10 9.09
C GLY A 69 -7.64 -6.13 7.58
N LEU A 70 -7.13 -7.17 6.91
CA LEU A 70 -7.31 -7.35 5.46
C LEU A 70 -8.79 -7.55 5.09
N TYR A 71 -9.56 -8.28 5.91
CA TYR A 71 -10.98 -8.49 5.67
C TYR A 71 -11.81 -7.21 5.80
N ILE A 72 -11.56 -6.40 6.84
CA ILE A 72 -12.26 -5.13 7.06
C ILE A 72 -11.95 -4.12 5.95
N LEU A 73 -10.72 -4.12 5.45
CA LEU A 73 -10.27 -3.19 4.42
C LEU A 73 -10.67 -3.58 3.00
N ARG A 74 -11.17 -4.80 2.77
CA ARG A 74 -11.60 -5.26 1.46
C ARG A 74 -12.75 -4.40 0.92
#